data_AF-A0A5S5B8K9-F1
#
_entry.id   AF-A0A5S5B8K9-F1
#
_cell.length_a   1.000
_cell.length_b   1.000
_cell.length_c   1.000
_cell.angle_alpha   90.00
_cell.angle_beta   90.00
_cell.angle_gamma   90.00
#
_symmetry.space_group_name_H-M   'P 1'
#
loop_
_entity.id
_entity.type
_entity.pdbx_description
1 polymer ?
#
loop_
_entity_poly.entity_id
_entity_poly.type
_entity_poly.pdbx_seq_one_letter_code
_entity_poly.pdbx_strand_id
1 'polypeptide(L)'
;MPPRFSQLLRSMLNGISQIFLQRHLGCGLLILFAIALHDMAFLAGALLGLLSGTLSAWRLGYPPEDIETGLFGYNAALLGLLITLMLGLAPLACLLIIMSGALSSAVQHHLLRRMRERRSLPGFTLSFVLLGWLAMGLSGALESVVEARIPEHQLDGWGALGGIMRGVGQVLFLADPMAGLCLFAALLLADRRAAVWTLCGSAVGIFMALLAGASEPSALAGLAGYNPALAALALSQVHRSALAPALGIGLAIIFRLFFDQLGLPPLTMPFILACWAVTLGERQHQRQGELQPS
;
A
#
# COMPACT_ATOMS: atom_id res chain seq x y z
N MET A 1 16.75 23.85 12.11
CA MET A 1 16.40 24.76 10.99
C MET A 1 15.25 24.14 10.22
N PRO A 2 14.25 24.90 9.74
CA PRO A 2 13.18 24.34 8.90
C PRO A 2 13.76 23.78 7.57
N PRO A 3 13.16 22.73 6.98
CA PRO A 3 13.61 22.21 5.69
C PRO A 3 13.50 23.30 4.61
N ARG A 4 14.45 23.28 3.66
CA ARG A 4 14.27 24.07 2.43
C ARG A 4 13.06 23.54 1.68
N PHE A 5 12.28 24.42 1.05
CA PHE A 5 11.09 24.03 0.28
C PHE A 5 11.37 22.92 -0.73
N SER A 6 12.52 22.97 -1.42
CA SER A 6 12.95 21.96 -2.37
C SER A 6 13.23 20.59 -1.75
N GLN A 7 13.71 20.55 -0.50
CA GLN A 7 13.91 19.29 0.24
C GLN A 7 12.57 18.72 0.67
N LEU A 8 11.67 19.54 1.20
CA LEU A 8 10.33 19.12 1.59
C LEU A 8 9.57 18.53 0.39
N LEU A 9 9.59 19.20 -0.76
CA LEU A 9 8.94 18.70 -1.97
C LEU A 9 9.52 17.36 -2.43
N ARG A 10 10.85 17.19 -2.40
CA ARG A 10 11.50 15.91 -2.74
C ARG A 10 11.10 14.80 -1.77
N SER A 11 11.11 15.07 -0.46
CA SER A 11 10.65 14.13 0.57
C SER A 11 9.19 13.74 0.37
N MET A 12 8.32 14.70 0.02
CA MET A 12 6.90 14.46 -0.22
C MET A 12 6.67 13.59 -1.46
N LEU A 13 7.29 13.92 -2.59
CA LEU A 13 7.13 13.13 -3.83
C LEU A 13 7.71 11.72 -3.69
N ASN A 14 8.89 11.59 -3.06
CA ASN A 14 9.41 10.27 -2.70
C ASN A 14 8.46 9.57 -1.71
N GLY A 15 7.89 10.28 -0.74
CA GLY A 15 6.92 9.73 0.20
C GLY A 15 5.68 9.18 -0.49
N ILE A 16 5.18 9.82 -1.53
CA ILE A 16 4.07 9.27 -2.32
C ILE A 16 4.52 8.04 -3.11
N SER A 17 5.68 8.08 -3.78
CA SER A 17 6.17 6.93 -4.56
C SER A 17 6.51 5.72 -3.68
N GLN A 18 6.85 5.93 -2.41
CA GLN A 18 7.16 4.88 -1.44
C GLN A 18 5.94 4.03 -1.04
N ILE A 19 4.71 4.48 -1.33
CA ILE A 19 3.52 3.61 -1.19
C ILE A 19 3.69 2.33 -2.05
N PHE A 20 4.36 2.47 -3.20
CA PHE A 20 4.72 1.37 -4.08
C PHE A 20 6.21 1.02 -4.02
N LEU A 21 6.87 1.30 -2.89
CA LEU A 21 8.29 1.01 -2.65
C LEU A 21 9.23 1.62 -3.69
N GLN A 22 8.81 2.72 -4.33
CA GLN A 22 9.62 3.46 -5.31
C GLN A 22 10.22 4.70 -4.66
N ARG A 23 11.47 5.03 -5.02
CA ARG A 23 12.11 6.32 -4.72
C ARG A 23 12.26 7.12 -6.02
N HIS A 24 11.14 7.64 -6.54
CA HIS A 24 11.11 8.26 -7.87
C HIS A 24 10.13 9.43 -7.94
N LEU A 25 10.64 10.65 -8.13
CA LEU A 25 9.85 11.89 -8.08
C LEU A 25 8.72 11.92 -9.12
N GLY A 26 9.01 11.50 -10.37
CA GLY A 26 8.01 11.46 -11.43
C GLY A 26 6.91 10.43 -11.17
N CYS A 27 7.23 9.34 -10.47
CA CYS A 27 6.25 8.34 -10.05
C CYS A 27 5.35 8.93 -8.96
N GLY A 28 5.94 9.61 -7.97
CA GLY A 28 5.18 10.34 -6.95
C GLY A 28 4.23 11.38 -7.52
N LEU A 29 4.67 12.15 -8.53
CA LEU A 29 3.82 13.12 -9.23
C LEU A 29 2.65 12.46 -9.96
N LEU A 30 2.90 11.38 -10.71
CA LEU A 30 1.83 10.65 -11.41
C LEU A 30 0.86 9.98 -10.45
N ILE A 31 1.32 9.50 -9.29
CA ILE A 31 0.44 8.97 -8.25
C ILE A 31 -0.46 10.08 -7.67
N LEU A 32 0.09 11.27 -7.38
CA LEU A 32 -0.73 12.40 -6.95
C LEU A 32 -1.77 12.78 -8.02
N PHE A 33 -1.39 12.76 -9.30
CA PHE A 33 -2.31 12.98 -10.40
C PHE A 33 -3.40 11.90 -10.47
N ALA A 34 -3.07 10.62 -10.27
CA ALA A 34 -4.05 9.54 -10.22
C ALA A 34 -5.06 9.71 -9.07
N ILE A 35 -4.60 10.13 -7.88
CA ILE A 35 -5.48 10.44 -6.74
C ILE A 35 -6.39 11.62 -7.10
N ALA A 36 -5.84 12.66 -7.74
CA ALA A 36 -6.59 13.84 -8.17
C ALA A 36 -7.67 13.49 -9.22
N LEU A 37 -7.35 12.61 -10.18
CA LEU A 37 -8.32 12.12 -11.16
C LEU A 37 -9.49 11.39 -10.49
N HIS A 38 -9.23 10.69 -9.39
CA HIS A 38 -10.26 9.98 -8.66
C HIS A 38 -11.14 10.93 -7.84
N ASP A 39 -10.55 11.74 -6.96
CA ASP A 39 -11.28 12.66 -6.09
C ASP A 39 -10.35 13.75 -5.47
N MET A 40 -10.75 15.02 -5.53
CA MET A 40 -9.98 16.14 -4.97
C MET A 40 -9.89 16.09 -3.43
N ALA A 41 -10.90 15.57 -2.75
CA ALA A 41 -10.88 15.40 -1.30
C ALA A 41 -9.86 14.32 -0.89
N PHE A 42 -9.77 13.22 -1.65
CA PHE A 42 -8.73 12.19 -1.44
C PHE A 42 -7.33 12.79 -1.61
N LEU A 43 -7.13 13.64 -2.62
CA LEU A 43 -5.86 14.33 -2.83
C LEU A 43 -5.51 15.20 -1.62
N ALA A 44 -6.45 16.01 -1.13
CA ALA A 44 -6.23 16.87 0.03
C ALA A 44 -5.95 16.06 1.31
N GLY A 45 -6.69 14.98 1.56
CA GLY A 45 -6.46 14.07 2.69
C GLY A 45 -5.08 13.41 2.64
N ALA A 46 -4.69 12.89 1.47
CA ALA A 46 -3.37 12.29 1.24
C ALA A 46 -2.24 13.30 1.48
N LEU A 47 -2.37 14.52 0.96
CA LEU A 47 -1.38 15.58 1.14
C LEU A 47 -1.28 16.04 2.60
N LEU A 48 -2.41 16.15 3.30
CA LEU A 48 -2.44 16.53 4.71
C LEU A 48 -1.74 15.46 5.58
N GLY A 49 -2.02 14.18 5.34
CA GLY A 49 -1.35 13.07 6.00
C GLY A 49 0.15 13.05 5.70
N LEU A 50 0.52 13.14 4.41
CA LEU A 50 1.91 13.19 3.95
C LEU A 50 2.71 14.32 4.61
N LEU A 51 2.15 15.53 4.63
CA LEU A 51 2.74 16.70 5.29
C LEU A 51 2.88 16.47 6.78
N SER A 52 1.83 15.99 7.45
CA SER A 52 1.87 15.72 8.89
C SER A 52 2.97 14.72 9.26
N GLY A 53 3.06 13.58 8.57
CA GLY A 53 4.09 12.58 8.83
C GLY A 53 5.50 13.12 8.60
N THR A 54 5.71 13.77 7.44
CA THR A 54 7.03 14.32 7.06
C THR A 54 7.50 15.42 8.01
N LEU A 55 6.62 16.36 8.37
CA LEU A 55 6.95 17.47 9.27
C LEU A 55 7.15 16.99 10.71
N SER A 56 6.35 16.01 11.16
CA SER A 56 6.51 15.38 12.47
C SER A 56 7.88 14.70 12.60
N ALA A 57 8.30 13.95 11.57
CA ALA A 57 9.63 13.32 11.55
C ALA A 57 10.77 14.37 11.60
N TRP A 58 10.62 15.47 10.86
CA TRP A 58 11.54 16.61 10.90
C TRP A 58 11.61 17.25 12.29
N ARG A 59 10.46 17.52 12.90
CA ARG A 59 10.36 18.17 14.22
C ARG A 59 10.95 17.30 15.32
N LEU A 60 10.81 15.98 15.20
CA LEU A 60 11.34 15.00 16.15
C LEU A 60 12.81 14.65 15.90
N GLY A 61 13.45 15.23 14.86
CA GLY A 61 14.86 15.03 14.58
C GLY A 61 15.22 13.61 14.11
N TYR A 62 14.31 12.95 13.40
CA TYR A 62 14.57 11.62 12.83
C TYR A 62 15.61 11.68 11.69
N PRO A 63 16.26 10.55 11.34
CA PRO A 63 17.37 10.54 10.39
C PRO A 63 17.03 11.25 9.07
N PRO A 64 17.80 12.28 8.65
CA PRO A 64 17.48 13.07 7.46
C PRO A 64 17.39 12.25 6.17
N GLU A 65 18.25 11.25 6.00
CA GLU A 65 18.25 10.38 4.81
C GLU A 65 16.95 9.58 4.66
N ASP A 66 16.36 9.15 5.78
CA ASP A 66 15.08 8.44 5.80
C ASP A 66 13.92 9.37 5.42
N ILE A 67 13.98 10.62 5.88
CA ILE A 67 13.01 11.66 5.54
C ILE A 67 13.12 12.04 4.06
N GLU A 68 14.32 12.25 3.53
CA GLU A 68 14.55 12.55 2.11
C GLU A 68 14.14 11.41 1.18
N THR A 69 14.30 10.17 1.64
CA THR A 69 13.84 8.96 0.94
C THR A 69 12.32 8.78 1.02
N GLY A 70 11.61 9.61 1.81
CA GLY A 70 10.16 9.60 1.91
C GLY A 70 9.59 8.57 2.88
N LEU A 71 10.42 7.90 3.69
CA LEU A 71 9.99 6.77 4.52
C LEU A 71 9.01 7.14 5.64
N PHE A 72 8.87 8.43 5.96
CA PHE A 72 7.93 8.93 6.97
C PHE A 72 6.61 9.47 6.38
N GLY A 73 6.51 9.53 5.05
CA GLY A 73 5.36 10.15 4.38
C GLY A 73 4.28 9.16 3.93
N TYR A 74 4.68 8.00 3.40
CA TYR A 74 3.77 7.10 2.68
C TYR A 74 2.65 6.51 3.56
N ASN A 75 2.99 6.02 4.76
CA ASN A 75 2.00 5.49 5.70
C ASN A 75 1.00 6.57 6.14
N ALA A 76 1.50 7.79 6.37
CA ALA A 76 0.67 8.92 6.74
C ALA A 76 -0.27 9.37 5.61
N ALA A 77 0.20 9.32 4.35
CA ALA A 77 -0.64 9.58 3.18
C ALA A 77 -1.77 8.54 3.03
N LEU A 78 -1.47 7.25 3.23
CA LEU A 78 -2.49 6.17 3.23
C LEU A 78 -3.52 6.35 4.35
N LEU A 79 -3.10 6.79 5.55
CA LEU A 79 -4.01 7.15 6.63
C LEU A 79 -4.89 8.35 6.27
N GLY A 80 -4.32 9.33 5.58
CA GLY A 80 -5.04 10.46 5.00
C GLY A 80 -6.17 10.00 4.08
N LEU A 81 -5.85 9.14 3.12
CA LEU A 81 -6.83 8.56 2.18
C LEU A 81 -7.92 7.76 2.91
N LEU A 82 -7.55 6.88 3.84
CA LEU A 82 -8.51 6.04 4.58
C LEU A 82 -9.48 6.88 5.42
N ILE A 83 -8.96 7.85 6.18
CA ILE A 83 -9.81 8.70 7.03
C ILE A 83 -10.71 9.58 6.17
N THR A 84 -10.23 10.08 5.03
CA THR A 84 -11.06 10.82 4.08
C THR A 84 -12.13 9.94 3.43
N LEU A 85 -11.83 8.69 3.10
CA LEU A 85 -12.82 7.72 2.62
C LEU A 85 -13.96 7.53 3.64
N MET A 86 -13.64 7.48 4.93
CA MET A 86 -14.61 7.22 5.99
C MET A 86 -15.41 8.45 6.43
N LEU A 87 -14.77 9.62 6.48
CA LEU A 87 -15.32 10.82 7.14
C LEU A 87 -15.33 12.07 6.25
N GLY A 88 -14.87 11.98 5.00
CA GLY A 88 -14.64 13.12 4.12
C GLY A 88 -13.57 14.07 4.68
N LEU A 89 -13.72 15.38 4.42
CA LEU A 89 -12.82 16.45 4.90
C LEU A 89 -13.46 17.31 6.01
N ALA A 90 -14.28 16.71 6.86
CA ALA A 90 -14.79 17.39 8.04
C ALA A 90 -13.62 17.84 8.95
N PRO A 91 -13.77 18.92 9.74
CA PRO A 91 -12.70 19.40 10.63
C PRO A 91 -12.12 18.32 11.56
N LEU A 92 -12.99 17.44 12.08
CA LEU A 92 -12.57 16.29 12.89
C LEU A 92 -11.71 15.31 12.09
N ALA A 93 -12.07 15.02 10.83
CA ALA A 93 -11.29 14.15 9.95
C ALA A 93 -9.89 14.75 9.70
N CYS A 94 -9.79 16.04 9.41
CA CYS A 94 -8.52 16.73 9.25
C CYS A 94 -7.65 16.64 10.51
N LEU A 95 -8.23 16.81 11.71
CA LEU A 95 -7.52 16.64 12.96
C LEU A 95 -7.02 15.19 13.14
N LEU A 96 -7.87 14.20 12.87
CA LEU A 96 -7.51 12.78 12.93
C LEU A 96 -6.39 12.42 11.95
N ILE A 97 -6.42 12.98 10.73
CA ILE A 97 -5.36 12.80 9.72
C ILE A 97 -4.03 13.36 10.23
N ILE A 98 -4.04 14.59 10.77
CA ILE A 98 -2.84 15.21 11.33
C ILE A 98 -2.29 14.36 12.47
N MET A 99 -3.12 13.99 13.44
CA MET A 99 -2.70 13.19 14.60
C MET A 99 -2.18 11.81 14.21
N SER A 100 -2.88 11.12 13.30
CA SER A 100 -2.49 9.80 12.81
C SER A 100 -1.22 9.86 11.96
N GLY A 101 -1.03 10.91 11.16
CA GLY A 101 0.21 11.13 10.42
C GLY A 101 1.42 11.35 11.34
N ALA A 102 1.25 12.14 12.40
CA ALA A 102 2.31 12.36 13.39
C ALA A 102 2.67 11.06 14.14
N LEU A 103 1.65 10.32 14.59
CA LEU A 103 1.83 9.04 15.28
C LEU A 103 2.44 7.98 14.34
N SER A 104 2.07 7.99 13.06
CA SER A 104 2.63 7.10 12.05
C SER A 104 4.14 7.27 11.92
N SER A 105 4.64 8.51 11.95
CA SER A 105 6.08 8.76 11.91
C SER A 105 6.82 8.16 13.11
N ALA A 106 6.23 8.21 14.31
CA ALA A 106 6.83 7.60 15.50
C ALA A 106 6.87 6.06 15.41
N VAL A 107 5.76 5.44 14.97
CA VAL A 107 5.70 3.98 14.74
C VAL A 107 6.70 3.58 13.66
N GLN A 108 6.74 4.30 12.55
CA GLN A 108 7.65 4.03 11.44
C GLN A 108 9.12 4.14 11.86
N HIS A 109 9.47 5.16 12.65
CA HIS A 109 10.82 5.29 13.20
C HIS A 109 11.20 4.08 14.04
N HIS A 110 10.28 3.63 14.92
CA HIS A 110 10.49 2.45 15.75
C HIS A 110 10.72 1.18 14.91
N LEU A 111 9.92 0.98 13.85
CA LEU A 111 10.05 -0.18 12.95
C LEU A 111 11.38 -0.16 12.18
N LEU A 112 11.78 1.00 11.64
CA LEU A 112 13.06 1.14 10.93
C LEU A 112 14.25 0.87 11.86
N ARG A 113 14.20 1.37 13.11
CA ARG A 113 15.24 1.10 14.11
C ARG A 113 15.32 -0.38 14.45
N ARG A 114 14.19 -1.05 14.74
CA ARG A 114 14.19 -2.50 15.00
C ARG A 114 14.72 -3.30 13.81
N MET A 115 14.39 -2.91 12.59
CA MET A 115 14.87 -3.57 11.38
C MET A 115 16.39 -3.48 11.26
N ARG A 116 16.97 -2.29 11.51
CA ARG A 116 18.42 -2.07 11.42
C ARG A 116 19.19 -2.69 12.59
N GLU A 117 18.73 -2.46 13.82
CA GLU A 117 19.43 -2.87 15.04
C GLU A 117 19.29 -4.37 15.33
N ARG A 118 18.13 -4.97 15.01
CA ARG A 118 17.82 -6.38 15.35
C ARG A 118 17.63 -7.29 14.14
N ARG A 119 17.89 -6.78 12.92
CA ARG A 119 17.61 -7.49 11.65
C ARG A 119 16.17 -8.00 11.56
N SER A 120 15.22 -7.27 12.17
CA SER A 120 13.80 -7.64 12.11
C SER A 120 13.27 -7.53 10.68
N LEU A 121 12.04 -7.98 10.48
CA LEU A 121 11.37 -7.87 9.19
C LEU A 121 11.05 -6.39 8.86
N PRO A 122 10.97 -6.04 7.57
CA PRO A 122 10.57 -4.69 7.14
C PRO A 122 9.15 -4.36 7.58
N GLY A 123 8.94 -3.11 7.97
CA GLY A 123 7.64 -2.62 8.45
C GLY A 123 6.59 -2.46 7.34
N PHE A 124 7.01 -2.21 6.09
CA PHE A 124 6.10 -1.91 4.99
C PHE A 124 5.00 -0.91 5.42
N THR A 125 3.75 -1.20 5.10
CA THR A 125 2.57 -0.39 5.45
C THR A 125 2.00 -0.69 6.84
N LEU A 126 2.75 -1.37 7.72
CA LEU A 126 2.25 -1.79 9.05
C LEU A 126 1.81 -0.61 9.91
N SER A 127 2.52 0.52 9.83
CA SER A 127 2.10 1.72 10.55
C SER A 127 0.73 2.22 10.08
N PHE A 128 0.45 2.18 8.78
CA PHE A 128 -0.86 2.50 8.24
C PHE A 128 -1.92 1.48 8.69
N VAL A 129 -1.63 0.18 8.63
CA VAL A 129 -2.60 -0.87 9.01
C VAL A 129 -3.03 -0.75 10.48
N LEU A 130 -2.06 -0.64 11.41
CA LEU A 130 -2.34 -0.58 12.83
C LEU A 130 -3.15 0.68 13.22
N LEU A 131 -2.76 1.83 12.67
CA LEU A 131 -3.45 3.10 12.95
C LEU A 131 -4.77 3.21 12.17
N GLY A 132 -4.87 2.55 11.01
CA GLY A 132 -6.10 2.45 10.23
C GLY A 132 -7.16 1.66 10.98
N TRP A 133 -6.83 0.49 11.53
CA TRP A 133 -7.75 -0.26 12.38
C TRP A 133 -8.16 0.53 13.63
N LEU A 134 -7.23 1.26 14.26
CA LEU A 134 -7.57 2.14 15.37
C LEU A 134 -8.57 3.23 14.95
N ALA A 135 -8.34 3.91 13.83
CA ALA A 135 -9.25 4.94 13.31
C ALA A 135 -10.63 4.37 12.94
N MET A 136 -10.67 3.18 12.33
CA MET A 136 -11.92 2.47 12.00
C MET A 136 -12.69 2.05 13.25
N GLY A 137 -12.01 1.52 14.26
CA GLY A 137 -12.63 1.18 15.55
C GLY A 137 -13.19 2.40 16.28
N LEU A 138 -12.45 3.52 16.29
CA LEU A 138 -12.89 4.76 16.97
C LEU A 138 -14.07 5.46 16.29
N SER A 139 -14.21 5.30 14.98
CA SER A 139 -15.30 5.93 14.20
C SER A 139 -16.56 5.07 14.10
N GLY A 140 -16.53 3.82 14.59
CA GLY A 140 -17.62 2.86 14.39
C GLY A 140 -17.74 2.35 12.95
N ALA A 141 -16.79 2.71 12.07
CA ALA A 141 -16.78 2.35 10.66
C ALA A 141 -16.04 1.03 10.37
N LEU A 142 -15.83 0.19 11.39
CA LEU A 142 -15.20 -1.11 11.22
C LEU A 142 -16.02 -2.00 10.26
N GLU A 143 -17.35 -1.84 10.27
CA GLU A 143 -18.30 -2.56 9.41
C GLU A 143 -18.65 -1.80 8.11
N SER A 144 -18.36 -0.49 8.00
CA SER A 144 -18.91 0.38 6.94
C SER A 144 -18.01 0.63 5.72
N VAL A 145 -16.81 0.07 5.66
CA VAL A 145 -15.88 0.27 4.52
C VAL A 145 -16.09 -0.78 3.40
N VAL A 146 -17.26 -1.41 3.32
CA VAL A 146 -17.53 -2.50 2.37
C VAL A 146 -18.39 -2.09 1.17
N GLU A 147 -18.81 -0.83 1.04
CA GLU A 147 -19.54 -0.38 -0.15
C GLU A 147 -18.61 0.22 -1.22
N ALA A 148 -17.90 -0.65 -1.92
CA ALA A 148 -17.45 -0.29 -3.25
C ALA A 148 -18.69 -0.18 -4.15
N ARG A 149 -18.83 0.93 -4.91
CA ARG A 149 -19.79 0.99 -6.03
C ARG A 149 -19.54 -0.21 -6.92
N ILE A 150 -20.45 -1.17 -6.91
CA ILE A 150 -20.43 -2.35 -7.76
C ILE A 150 -20.81 -1.87 -9.16
N PRO A 151 -19.87 -1.77 -10.12
CA PRO A 151 -20.23 -1.41 -11.47
C PRO A 151 -21.02 -2.57 -12.07
N GLU A 152 -22.15 -2.31 -12.72
CA GLU A 152 -22.78 -3.27 -13.63
C GLU A 152 -21.85 -3.44 -14.83
N HIS A 153 -20.88 -4.35 -14.75
CA HIS A 153 -20.06 -4.74 -15.90
C HIS A 153 -20.11 -6.26 -16.02
N GLN A 154 -20.41 -6.71 -17.23
CA GLN A 154 -20.30 -8.11 -17.62
C GLN A 154 -18.82 -8.46 -17.86
N LEU A 155 -18.43 -9.72 -17.65
CA LEU A 155 -17.13 -10.25 -18.06
C LEU A 155 -16.97 -10.16 -19.59
N ASP A 156 -16.35 -9.07 -20.04
CA ASP A 156 -15.71 -8.94 -21.34
C ASP A 156 -14.23 -8.57 -21.19
N GLY A 157 -13.49 -8.48 -22.30
CA GLY A 157 -12.05 -8.16 -22.25
C GLY A 157 -11.75 -6.78 -21.62
N TRP A 158 -12.64 -5.81 -21.78
CA TRP A 158 -12.48 -4.46 -21.23
C TRP A 158 -12.83 -4.42 -19.74
N GLY A 159 -13.85 -5.16 -19.32
CA GLY A 159 -14.25 -5.37 -17.93
C GLY A 159 -13.13 -6.04 -17.14
N ALA A 160 -12.53 -7.09 -17.69
CA ALA A 160 -11.37 -7.76 -17.09
C ALA A 160 -10.17 -6.82 -16.92
N LEU A 161 -9.79 -6.09 -17.98
CA LEU A 161 -8.71 -5.10 -17.91
C LEU A 161 -9.02 -4.00 -16.88
N GLY A 162 -10.26 -3.50 -16.88
CA GLY A 162 -10.74 -2.51 -15.92
C GLY A 162 -10.65 -3.03 -14.48
N GLY A 163 -11.04 -4.28 -14.22
CA GLY A 163 -10.89 -4.92 -12.93
C GLY A 163 -9.43 -5.00 -12.48
N ILE A 164 -8.53 -5.43 -13.38
CA ILE A 164 -7.09 -5.50 -13.09
C ILE A 164 -6.52 -4.12 -12.75
N MET A 165 -6.89 -3.08 -13.50
CA MET A 165 -6.48 -1.70 -13.20
C MET A 165 -7.05 -1.22 -11.87
N ARG A 166 -8.32 -1.50 -11.57
CA ARG A 166 -8.91 -1.23 -10.24
C ARG A 166 -8.13 -1.93 -9.15
N GLY A 167 -7.70 -3.17 -9.33
CA GLY A 167 -6.87 -3.86 -8.34
C GLY A 167 -5.53 -3.16 -8.06
N VAL A 168 -4.94 -2.47 -9.04
CA VAL A 168 -3.80 -1.56 -8.80
C VAL A 168 -4.25 -0.29 -8.06
N GLY A 169 -5.37 0.31 -8.49
CA GLY A 169 -6.01 1.48 -7.88
C GLY A 169 -6.35 1.33 -6.40
N GLN A 170 -6.84 0.15 -6.01
CA GLN A 170 -7.30 -0.16 -4.66
C GLN A 170 -6.18 -0.16 -3.61
N VAL A 171 -4.89 -0.17 -4.03
CA VAL A 171 -3.76 0.12 -3.11
C VAL A 171 -3.94 1.48 -2.43
N LEU A 172 -4.54 2.44 -3.14
CA LEU A 172 -4.81 3.80 -2.70
C LEU A 172 -6.32 4.06 -2.53
N PHE A 173 -7.13 3.01 -2.46
CA PHE A 173 -8.60 3.08 -2.40
C PHE A 173 -9.27 3.73 -3.63
N LEU A 174 -8.59 3.74 -4.79
CA LEU A 174 -9.13 4.33 -6.01
C LEU A 174 -9.90 3.27 -6.80
N ALA A 175 -11.23 3.40 -6.84
CA ALA A 175 -12.11 2.46 -7.53
C ALA A 175 -12.23 2.73 -9.05
N ASP A 176 -11.59 3.78 -9.56
CA ASP A 176 -11.60 4.16 -10.97
C ASP A 176 -10.49 3.43 -11.75
N PRO A 177 -10.82 2.68 -12.83
CA PRO A 177 -9.81 2.00 -13.65
C PRO A 177 -8.84 2.98 -14.34
N MET A 178 -9.24 4.23 -14.63
CA MET A 178 -8.32 5.21 -15.21
C MET A 178 -7.28 5.68 -14.20
N ALA A 179 -7.66 5.91 -12.95
CA ALA A 179 -6.71 6.10 -11.86
C ALA A 179 -5.76 4.91 -11.73
N GLY A 180 -6.28 3.67 -11.78
CA GLY A 180 -5.47 2.45 -11.78
C GLY A 180 -4.46 2.36 -12.94
N LEU A 181 -4.87 2.71 -14.16
CA LEU A 181 -4.00 2.79 -15.33
C LEU A 181 -2.91 3.86 -15.15
N CYS A 182 -3.25 5.00 -14.56
CA CYS A 182 -2.29 6.05 -14.25
C CYS A 182 -1.25 5.57 -13.22
N LEU A 183 -1.66 4.83 -12.19
CA LEU A 183 -0.73 4.21 -11.24
C LEU A 183 0.18 3.18 -11.92
N PHE A 184 -0.35 2.36 -12.81
CA PHE A 184 0.47 1.43 -13.59
C PHE A 184 1.51 2.17 -14.45
N ALA A 185 1.13 3.27 -15.10
CA ALA A 185 2.06 4.12 -15.84
C ALA A 185 3.12 4.77 -14.92
N ALA A 186 2.75 5.19 -13.71
CA ALA A 186 3.66 5.71 -12.70
C ALA A 186 4.71 4.67 -12.29
N LEU A 187 4.30 3.41 -12.13
CA LEU A 187 5.21 2.30 -11.85
C LEU A 187 6.10 2.00 -13.05
N LEU A 188 5.56 1.94 -14.27
CA LEU A 188 6.37 1.71 -15.48
C LEU A 188 7.45 2.78 -15.65
N LEU A 189 7.15 4.02 -15.28
CA LEU A 189 8.10 5.14 -15.29
C LEU A 189 9.25 4.93 -14.29
N ALA A 190 8.95 4.40 -13.10
CA ALA A 190 9.96 4.16 -12.06
C ALA A 190 10.74 2.85 -12.28
N ASP A 191 10.01 1.75 -12.49
CA ASP A 191 10.54 0.40 -12.59
C ASP A 191 9.56 -0.51 -13.37
N ARG A 192 9.98 -0.92 -14.57
CA ARG A 192 9.19 -1.81 -15.44
C ARG A 192 8.91 -3.17 -14.81
N ARG A 193 9.88 -3.72 -14.08
CA ARG A 193 9.76 -5.03 -13.44
C ARG A 193 8.74 -4.98 -12.32
N ALA A 194 8.80 -3.94 -11.50
CA ALA A 194 7.81 -3.68 -10.45
C ALA A 194 6.40 -3.58 -11.04
N ALA A 195 6.23 -2.77 -12.09
CA ALA A 195 4.94 -2.57 -12.75
C ALA A 195 4.34 -3.87 -13.27
N VAL A 196 5.13 -4.70 -13.95
CA VAL A 196 4.67 -6.01 -14.48
C VAL A 196 4.25 -6.92 -13.34
N TRP A 197 5.03 -7.03 -12.27
CA TRP A 197 4.67 -7.89 -11.12
C TRP A 197 3.43 -7.39 -10.38
N THR A 198 3.27 -6.08 -10.22
CA THR A 198 2.03 -5.48 -9.69
C THR A 198 0.82 -5.86 -10.53
N LEU A 199 0.94 -5.77 -11.85
CA LEU A 199 -0.12 -6.14 -12.79
C LEU A 199 -0.47 -7.63 -12.69
N CYS A 200 0.55 -8.49 -12.68
CA CYS A 200 0.38 -9.94 -12.53
C CYS A 200 -0.31 -10.30 -11.21
N GLY A 201 0.12 -9.70 -10.08
CA GLY A 201 -0.52 -9.93 -8.79
C GLY A 201 -1.99 -9.51 -8.78
N SER A 202 -2.30 -8.34 -9.34
CA SER A 202 -3.68 -7.86 -9.48
C SER A 202 -4.54 -8.84 -10.30
N ALA A 203 -4.04 -9.25 -11.47
CA ALA A 203 -4.74 -10.18 -12.35
C ALA A 203 -4.97 -11.55 -11.71
N VAL A 204 -3.95 -12.13 -11.07
CA VAL A 204 -4.08 -13.42 -10.39
C VAL A 204 -5.05 -13.33 -9.21
N GLY A 205 -5.02 -12.25 -8.43
CA GLY A 205 -5.96 -12.04 -7.32
C GLY A 205 -7.42 -12.02 -7.78
N ILE A 206 -7.71 -11.29 -8.86
CA ILE A 206 -9.06 -11.20 -9.43
C ILE A 206 -9.49 -12.55 -10.04
N PHE A 207 -8.60 -13.20 -10.78
CA PHE A 207 -8.86 -14.51 -11.37
C PHE A 207 -9.17 -15.56 -10.30
N MET A 208 -8.39 -15.58 -9.20
CA MET A 208 -8.64 -16.49 -8.09
C MET A 208 -9.93 -16.18 -7.34
N ALA A 209 -10.34 -14.91 -7.25
CA ALA A 209 -11.65 -14.56 -6.69
C ALA A 209 -12.81 -15.10 -7.55
N LEU A 210 -12.72 -15.00 -8.88
CA LEU A 210 -13.70 -15.60 -9.80
C LEU A 210 -13.73 -17.13 -9.66
N LEU A 211 -12.58 -17.78 -9.58
CA LEU A 211 -12.50 -19.24 -9.34
C LEU A 211 -13.07 -19.66 -7.98
N ALA A 212 -12.96 -18.81 -6.97
CA ALA A 212 -13.54 -19.01 -5.65
C ALA A 212 -15.06 -18.73 -5.60
N GLY A 213 -15.68 -18.37 -6.73
CA GLY A 213 -17.13 -18.17 -6.85
C GLY A 213 -17.60 -16.75 -6.55
N ALA A 214 -16.71 -15.76 -6.46
CA ALA A 214 -17.12 -14.36 -6.38
C ALA A 214 -17.89 -13.95 -7.65
N SER A 215 -18.96 -13.16 -7.48
CA SER A 215 -19.69 -12.63 -8.62
C SER A 215 -18.78 -11.74 -9.48
N GLU A 216 -19.02 -11.70 -10.79
CA GLU A 216 -18.21 -10.90 -11.72
C GLU A 216 -18.06 -9.44 -11.26
N PRO A 217 -19.15 -8.74 -10.87
CA PRO A 217 -19.03 -7.35 -10.45
C PRO A 217 -18.21 -7.18 -9.17
N SER A 218 -18.28 -8.15 -8.25
CA SER A 218 -17.50 -8.15 -7.01
C SER A 218 -16.01 -8.38 -7.27
N ALA A 219 -15.67 -9.35 -8.12
CA ALA A 219 -14.28 -9.62 -8.49
C ALA A 219 -13.67 -8.45 -9.27
N LEU A 220 -14.43 -7.88 -10.23
CA LEU A 220 -14.01 -6.76 -11.06
C LEU A 220 -13.98 -5.41 -10.32
N ALA A 221 -14.45 -5.34 -9.07
CA ALA A 221 -14.20 -4.19 -8.18
C ALA A 221 -12.71 -4.05 -7.81
N GLY A 222 -11.89 -5.09 -8.05
CA GLY A 222 -10.45 -5.07 -7.86
C GLY A 222 -9.98 -5.31 -6.42
N LEU A 223 -10.89 -5.49 -5.46
CA LEU A 223 -10.55 -5.67 -4.05
C LEU A 223 -9.71 -6.92 -3.77
N ALA A 224 -9.83 -7.98 -4.59
CA ALA A 224 -9.00 -9.18 -4.47
C ALA A 224 -7.58 -8.99 -5.04
N GLY A 225 -7.34 -7.94 -5.85
CA GLY A 225 -6.10 -7.76 -6.61
C GLY A 225 -4.99 -7.00 -5.88
N TYR A 226 -5.32 -6.05 -4.99
CA TYR A 226 -4.31 -5.09 -4.50
C TYR A 226 -3.28 -5.68 -3.53
N ASN A 227 -3.68 -6.58 -2.63
CA ASN A 227 -2.75 -7.24 -1.70
C ASN A 227 -1.75 -8.15 -2.45
N PRO A 228 -2.19 -9.03 -3.37
CA PRO A 228 -1.28 -9.81 -4.20
C PRO A 228 -0.40 -8.93 -5.10
N ALA A 229 -0.92 -7.80 -5.62
CA ALA A 229 -0.14 -6.85 -6.40
C ALA A 229 1.02 -6.23 -5.60
N LEU A 230 0.78 -5.82 -4.35
CA LEU A 230 1.83 -5.30 -3.47
C LEU A 230 2.85 -6.38 -3.08
N ALA A 231 2.41 -7.61 -2.80
CA ALA A 231 3.29 -8.71 -2.45
C ALA A 231 4.23 -9.07 -3.62
N ALA A 232 3.68 -9.14 -4.83
CA ALA A 232 4.45 -9.34 -6.05
C ALA A 232 5.47 -8.22 -6.27
N LEU A 233 5.03 -6.96 -6.15
CA LEU A 233 5.91 -5.80 -6.27
C LEU A 233 7.07 -5.89 -5.28
N ALA A 234 6.80 -6.03 -3.99
CA ALA A 234 7.80 -5.98 -2.94
C ALA A 234 8.84 -7.10 -3.07
N LEU A 235 8.41 -8.33 -3.33
CA LEU A 235 9.31 -9.45 -3.48
C LEU A 235 10.09 -9.38 -4.80
N SER A 236 9.53 -8.78 -5.86
CA SER A 236 10.26 -8.62 -7.12
C SER A 236 11.42 -7.62 -7.01
N GLN A 237 11.35 -6.67 -6.08
CA GLN A 237 12.41 -5.68 -5.83
C GLN A 237 13.64 -6.32 -5.17
N VAL A 238 13.45 -7.37 -4.37
CA VAL A 238 14.52 -8.03 -3.62
C VAL A 238 15.04 -9.26 -4.36
N HIS A 239 14.15 -10.06 -4.95
CA HIS A 239 14.51 -11.34 -5.56
C HIS A 239 14.60 -11.21 -7.07
N ARG A 240 15.61 -11.82 -7.70
CA ARG A 240 15.72 -11.92 -9.18
C ARG A 240 14.82 -13.03 -9.76
N SER A 241 14.53 -14.07 -8.98
CA SER A 241 13.66 -15.18 -9.34
C SER A 241 12.18 -14.77 -9.38
N ALA A 242 11.41 -15.42 -10.26
CA ALA A 242 9.95 -15.30 -10.31
C ALA A 242 9.24 -16.06 -9.18
N LEU A 243 9.91 -17.01 -8.52
CA LEU A 243 9.31 -17.86 -7.50
C LEU A 243 8.86 -17.06 -6.28
N ALA A 244 9.70 -16.17 -5.75
CA ALA A 244 9.37 -15.40 -4.55
C ALA A 244 8.14 -14.48 -4.78
N PRO A 245 8.06 -13.66 -5.85
CA PRO A 245 6.83 -12.93 -6.18
C PRO A 245 5.61 -13.83 -6.35
N ALA A 246 5.73 -14.98 -7.02
CA ALA A 246 4.62 -15.91 -7.20
C ALA A 246 4.12 -16.52 -5.87
N LEU A 247 5.03 -16.90 -4.98
CA LEU A 247 4.69 -17.34 -3.62
C LEU A 247 4.02 -16.22 -2.82
N GLY A 248 4.52 -14.98 -2.94
CA GLY A 248 3.91 -13.81 -2.32
C GLY A 248 2.48 -13.56 -2.78
N ILE A 249 2.21 -13.69 -4.09
CA ILE A 249 0.85 -13.61 -4.64
C ILE A 249 -0.05 -14.67 -3.99
N GLY A 250 0.36 -15.94 -4.01
CA GLY A 250 -0.43 -17.03 -3.45
C GLY A 250 -0.71 -16.85 -1.95
N LEU A 251 0.31 -16.48 -1.17
CA LEU A 251 0.18 -16.25 0.26
C LEU A 251 -0.70 -15.03 0.58
N ALA A 252 -0.59 -13.95 -0.18
CA ALA A 252 -1.42 -12.75 0.01
C ALA A 252 -2.91 -13.06 -0.25
N ILE A 253 -3.21 -13.92 -1.23
CA ILE A 253 -4.58 -14.41 -1.48
C ILE A 253 -5.07 -15.25 -0.29
N ILE A 254 -4.27 -16.20 0.20
CA ILE A 254 -4.63 -17.04 1.35
C ILE A 254 -4.89 -16.17 2.59
N PHE A 255 -3.99 -15.25 2.92
CA PHE A 255 -4.19 -14.36 4.05
C PHE A 255 -5.42 -13.46 3.86
N ARG A 256 -5.69 -12.98 2.65
CA ARG A 256 -6.92 -12.22 2.38
C ARG A 256 -8.16 -13.04 2.70
N LEU A 257 -8.26 -14.28 2.23
CA LEU A 257 -9.38 -15.17 2.52
C LEU A 257 -9.55 -15.42 4.04
N PHE A 258 -8.45 -15.46 4.79
CA PHE A 258 -8.51 -15.56 6.25
C PHE A 258 -9.09 -14.29 6.89
N PHE A 259 -8.72 -13.09 6.42
CA PHE A 259 -9.31 -11.83 6.89
C PHE A 259 -10.80 -11.72 6.57
N ASP A 260 -11.21 -12.19 5.39
CA ASP A 260 -12.62 -12.22 5.00
C ASP A 260 -13.45 -13.11 5.96
N GLN A 261 -12.89 -14.25 6.39
CA GLN A 261 -13.54 -15.12 7.40
C GLN A 261 -13.61 -14.50 8.80
N LEU A 262 -12.65 -13.66 9.16
CA LEU A 262 -12.65 -12.93 10.44
C LEU A 262 -13.60 -11.73 10.45
N GLY A 263 -14.15 -11.34 9.29
CA GLY A 263 -14.95 -10.11 9.16
C GLY A 263 -14.15 -8.84 9.42
N LEU A 264 -12.82 -8.89 9.29
CA LEU A 264 -11.95 -7.74 9.52
C LEU A 264 -11.54 -7.10 8.19
N PRO A 265 -11.54 -5.75 8.10
CA PRO A 265 -11.03 -5.07 6.93
C PRO A 265 -9.53 -5.42 6.77
N PRO A 266 -9.14 -6.08 5.67
CA PRO A 266 -7.77 -6.58 5.52
C PRO A 266 -6.73 -5.47 5.43
N LEU A 267 -7.14 -4.28 4.97
CA LEU A 267 -6.23 -3.21 4.54
C LEU A 267 -5.09 -3.84 3.73
N THR A 268 -3.83 -3.50 4.03
CA THR A 268 -2.66 -4.11 3.39
C THR A 268 -1.98 -5.19 4.24
N MET A 269 -2.66 -5.71 5.27
CA MET A 269 -2.08 -6.74 6.16
C MET A 269 -1.77 -8.06 5.44
N PRO A 270 -2.65 -8.60 4.55
CA PRO A 270 -2.32 -9.82 3.80
C PRO A 270 -1.03 -9.71 3.00
N PHE A 271 -0.76 -8.56 2.38
CA PHE A 271 0.50 -8.25 1.71
C PHE A 271 1.71 -8.34 2.66
N ILE A 272 1.61 -7.70 3.83
CA ILE A 272 2.69 -7.68 4.83
C ILE A 272 3.01 -9.10 5.30
N LEU A 273 1.99 -9.87 5.67
CA LEU A 273 2.13 -11.25 6.13
C LEU A 273 2.73 -12.16 5.06
N ALA A 274 2.33 -12.00 3.80
CA ALA A 274 2.89 -12.75 2.69
C ALA A 274 4.39 -12.49 2.51
N CYS A 275 4.81 -11.22 2.52
CA CYS A 275 6.22 -10.86 2.40
C CYS A 275 7.05 -11.36 3.58
N TRP A 276 6.50 -11.28 4.80
CA TRP A 276 7.13 -11.81 6.00
C TRP A 276 7.30 -13.32 5.94
N ALA A 277 6.27 -14.06 5.52
CA ALA A 277 6.32 -15.51 5.38
C ALA A 277 7.41 -15.96 4.38
N VAL A 278 7.48 -15.33 3.20
CA VAL A 278 8.53 -15.62 2.21
C VAL A 278 9.92 -15.32 2.79
N THR A 279 10.11 -14.14 3.38
CA THR A 279 11.40 -13.72 3.96
C THR A 279 11.85 -14.64 5.09
N LEU A 280 10.93 -15.08 5.96
CA LEU A 280 11.24 -16.01 7.05
C LEU A 280 11.58 -17.41 6.54
N GLY A 281 10.84 -17.91 5.54
CA GLY A 281 11.11 -19.20 4.90
C GLY A 281 12.51 -19.24 4.28
N GLU A 282 12.92 -18.18 3.60
CA GLU A 282 14.27 -18.07 3.04
C GLU A 282 15.37 -18.02 4.12
N ARG A 283 15.18 -17.22 5.17
CA ARG A 283 16.13 -17.15 6.30
C ARG A 283 16.30 -18.52 6.97
N GLN A 284 15.22 -19.30 7.07
CA GLN A 284 15.27 -20.65 7.63
C GLN A 284 16.01 -21.62 6.70
N HIS A 285 15.73 -21.58 5.39
CA HIS A 285 16.41 -22.43 4.41
C HIS A 285 17.93 -22.17 4.37
N GLN A 286 18.35 -20.90 4.41
CA GLN A 286 19.77 -20.53 4.49
C GLN A 286 20.46 -21.09 5.74
N ARG A 287 19.82 -20.97 6.91
CA ARG A 287 20.36 -21.52 8.16
C ARG A 287 20.48 -23.04 8.14
N GLN A 288 19.56 -23.74 7.48
CA GLN A 288 19.62 -25.20 7.35
C GLN A 288 20.74 -25.64 6.41
N GLY A 289 21.00 -24.90 5.33
CA GLY A 289 22.13 -25.15 4.43
C GLY A 289 23.50 -24.94 5.09
N GLU A 290 23.62 -24.00 6.03
CA GLU A 290 24.85 -23.78 6.81
C GLU A 290 25.13 -24.89 7.84
N LEU A 291 24.12 -25.67 8.24
CA LEU A 291 24.23 -26.71 9.28
C LEU A 291 24.47 -28.13 8.73
N GLN A 292 24.38 -28.35 7.41
CA GLN A 292 24.70 -29.64 6.80
C GLN A 292 26.22 -29.70 6.50
N PRO A 293 26.98 -30.63 7.11
CA PRO A 293 28.40 -30.81 6.78
C PRO A 293 28.54 -31.37 5.36
N SER A 294 29.44 -30.77 4.59
CA SER A 294 29.87 -31.18 3.25
C SER A 294 30.47 -32.58 3.21
#